data_AF-A0A1X0VB46-F1
#
_entry.id   AF-A0A1X0VB46-F1
#
_cell.length_a   1.000
_cell.length_b   1.000
_cell.length_c   1.000
_cell.angle_alpha   90.00
_cell.angle_beta   90.00
_cell.angle_gamma   90.00
#
_symmetry.space_group_name_H-M   'P 1'
#
loop_
_entity.id
_entity.type
_entity.pdbx_description
1 polymer ?
#
loop_
_entity_poly.entity_id
_entity_poly.type
_entity_poly.pdbx_seq_one_letter_code
_entity_poly.pdbx_strand_id
1 'polypeptide(L)'
;MTDTFSFNVNSDDLQKRSDHIKMGIHQAPARSLLYATGQVSNPEDMKKPFIAICNSYVEIIPGHVHLRELADVAKQAIRDAGGIPFEFNTIGVDDGIAMGHLGMRYSLPSRELIADSAETVITAHWFDGVFFLPNCDKITPGMIMASLRCNVPSVFVSGGPMKAGLDPQEKATTLSSMFEAVGAFKSGLMTEEEFLETEQNACPTCGSCAGMFTANSMNTLMEVMGIALPFNGTALAISDERRDLIRDGAKQLMRMVKENVKPRDLITKEALDDAMALDMAMGGSTNTVLHVLSIAHEAGIDYDQADINEIAKKLPYLSKIAPSSIWAMEDVHNAGGVPAIINELIRMSDVLHPDRMTVTGKTLRENVADHEIINDEIIRKFDVNPYSKQGGLSILYGNLAPKGSVIKAGGVDPSIKYFTGEAIVFNSEQEAVEAIDSGQIHAGHVLIIRYEGPKGGPGMPEILGPTSAIAGMGLGKEVALVTDGRFSGASRGISVGHVSSEAADDGPIALVENGDKITIDLVNRTMHLHVDDTELAERHEHLKPFVPKMRNGWMARYQALVTSANTGGVLKGADELFPS
;
A
#
# COMPACT_ATOMS: atom_id res chain seq x y z
N MET A 1 -29.34 -24.91 23.85
CA MET A 1 -28.95 -24.74 25.26
C MET A 1 -27.84 -23.73 25.29
N THR A 2 -28.12 -22.62 25.97
CA THR A 2 -27.29 -21.43 26.13
C THR A 2 -26.03 -21.74 26.94
N ASP A 3 -24.86 -21.73 26.30
CA ASP A 3 -23.59 -21.49 26.99
C ASP A 3 -23.11 -20.07 26.66
N THR A 4 -23.54 -19.16 27.52
CA THR A 4 -22.99 -17.81 27.65
C THR A 4 -21.53 -17.91 28.07
N PHE A 5 -20.61 -17.61 27.15
CA PHE A 5 -19.25 -17.20 27.49
C PHE A 5 -19.32 -15.95 28.38
N SER A 6 -19.39 -16.16 29.69
CA SER A 6 -19.24 -15.09 30.67
C SER A 6 -17.75 -14.73 30.76
N PHE A 7 -17.33 -13.77 29.94
CA PHE A 7 -16.02 -13.13 30.04
C PHE A 7 -15.99 -12.21 31.26
N ASN A 8 -15.86 -12.77 32.46
CA ASN A 8 -15.57 -11.97 33.66
C ASN A 8 -14.05 -11.82 33.79
N VAL A 9 -13.54 -10.64 33.44
CA VAL A 9 -12.12 -10.29 33.56
C VAL A 9 -11.83 -9.91 35.02
N ASN A 10 -10.88 -10.58 35.66
CA ASN A 10 -10.29 -10.07 36.90
C ASN A 10 -9.23 -9.03 36.51
N SER A 11 -9.50 -7.76 36.78
CA SER A 11 -8.67 -6.62 36.34
C SER A 11 -7.26 -6.60 36.94
N ASP A 12 -7.04 -7.37 38.00
CA ASP A 12 -5.86 -7.25 38.86
C ASP A 12 -4.61 -7.96 38.30
N ASP A 13 -4.75 -8.86 37.32
CA ASP A 13 -3.65 -9.64 36.75
C ASP A 13 -3.06 -9.07 35.44
N LEU A 14 -3.68 -8.02 34.87
CA LEU A 14 -3.19 -7.37 33.63
C LEU A 14 -2.22 -6.23 33.95
N GLN A 15 -0.97 -6.32 33.51
CA GLN A 15 -0.04 -5.18 33.53
C GLN A 15 -0.44 -4.16 32.45
N LYS A 16 -1.18 -3.12 32.83
CA LYS A 16 -1.73 -2.11 31.91
C LYS A 16 -0.75 -0.96 31.73
N ARG A 17 -0.48 -0.58 30.49
CA ARG A 17 0.29 0.63 30.13
C ARG A 17 -0.41 1.86 30.68
N SER A 18 -1.74 1.90 30.62
CA SER A 18 -2.50 3.08 31.03
C SER A 18 -2.45 3.33 32.54
N ASP A 19 -2.00 2.37 33.35
CA ASP A 19 -1.81 2.58 34.79
C ASP A 19 -0.79 3.69 35.07
N HIS A 20 0.13 3.99 34.14
CA HIS A 20 1.03 5.12 34.22
C HIS A 20 0.33 6.48 34.35
N ILE A 21 -0.88 6.63 33.79
CA ILE A 21 -1.67 7.87 33.85
C ILE A 21 -2.91 7.76 34.76
N LYS A 22 -3.20 6.56 35.28
CA LYS A 22 -4.39 6.29 36.11
C LYS A 22 -4.05 6.04 37.57
N MET A 23 -2.91 5.43 37.89
CA MET A 23 -2.63 4.90 39.23
C MET A 23 -1.75 5.82 40.08
N GLY A 24 -2.00 5.82 41.39
CA GLY A 24 -1.24 6.62 42.36
C GLY A 24 -1.75 8.05 42.56
N ILE A 25 -1.40 8.64 43.71
CA ILE A 25 -1.87 9.98 44.11
C ILE A 25 -1.38 11.05 43.12
N HIS A 26 -0.15 10.93 42.64
CA HIS A 26 0.44 11.88 41.68
C HIS A 26 -0.29 11.96 40.35
N GLN A 27 -1.06 10.93 39.98
CA GLN A 27 -1.88 10.92 38.76
C GLN A 27 -3.28 11.51 38.94
N ALA A 28 -3.60 12.09 40.11
CA ALA A 28 -4.88 12.79 40.32
C ALA A 28 -5.15 13.89 39.27
N PRO A 29 -4.17 14.71 38.85
CA PRO A 29 -4.39 15.68 37.77
C PRO A 29 -4.78 15.02 36.45
N ALA A 30 -4.08 13.95 36.04
CA ALA A 30 -4.39 13.20 34.82
C ALA A 30 -5.81 12.61 34.89
N ARG A 31 -6.16 11.95 36.00
CA ARG A 31 -7.52 11.43 36.23
C ARG A 31 -8.59 12.53 36.14
N SER A 32 -8.32 13.72 36.68
CA SER A 32 -9.28 14.84 36.62
C SER A 32 -9.58 15.27 35.18
N LEU A 33 -8.56 15.29 34.31
CA LEU A 33 -8.74 15.55 32.87
C LEU A 33 -9.44 14.39 32.18
N LEU A 34 -9.11 13.15 32.52
CA LEU A 34 -9.77 11.96 31.97
C LEU A 34 -11.28 11.94 32.26
N TYR A 35 -11.72 12.32 33.45
CA TYR A 35 -13.16 12.51 33.72
C TYR A 35 -13.80 13.57 32.83
N ALA A 36 -13.08 14.68 32.55
CA ALA A 36 -13.58 15.75 31.69
C ALA A 36 -13.76 15.34 30.22
N THR A 37 -13.15 14.24 29.78
CA THR A 37 -13.36 13.70 28.42
C THR A 37 -14.75 13.10 28.20
N GLY A 38 -15.47 12.78 29.27
CA GLY A 38 -16.74 12.04 29.21
C GLY A 38 -16.62 10.56 28.84
N GLN A 39 -15.41 10.05 28.55
CA GLN A 39 -15.19 8.62 28.26
C GLN A 39 -15.12 7.78 29.54
N VAL A 40 -14.68 8.39 30.63
CA VAL A 40 -14.62 7.80 31.97
C VAL A 40 -15.72 8.44 32.82
N SER A 41 -16.68 7.64 33.27
CA SER A 41 -17.86 8.14 33.98
C SER A 41 -17.77 7.93 35.50
N ASN A 42 -16.97 6.96 35.95
CA ASN A 42 -16.87 6.62 37.37
C ASN A 42 -15.46 6.10 37.73
N PRO A 43 -15.12 5.96 39.03
CA PRO A 43 -13.81 5.45 39.45
C PRO A 43 -13.47 4.03 38.99
N GLU A 44 -14.46 3.16 38.78
CA GLU A 44 -14.21 1.79 38.33
C GLU A 44 -13.76 1.72 36.86
N ASP A 45 -14.18 2.68 36.02
CA ASP A 45 -13.70 2.79 34.64
C ASP A 45 -12.18 3.01 34.58
N MET A 46 -11.57 3.59 35.61
CA MET A 46 -10.10 3.77 35.67
C MET A 46 -9.36 2.43 35.79
N LYS A 47 -10.02 1.35 36.23
CA LYS A 47 -9.42 0.02 36.32
C LYS A 47 -9.45 -0.72 34.98
N LYS A 48 -10.30 -0.27 34.05
CA LYS A 48 -10.45 -0.88 32.73
C LYS A 48 -9.28 -0.51 31.82
N PRO A 49 -8.98 -1.34 30.80
CA PRO A 49 -8.00 -1.00 29.79
C PRO A 49 -8.48 0.18 28.93
N PHE A 50 -7.56 1.12 28.64
CA PHE A 50 -7.81 2.25 27.76
C PHE A 50 -7.39 1.87 26.34
N ILE A 51 -8.33 1.94 25.41
CA ILE A 51 -8.13 1.51 24.03
C ILE A 51 -8.17 2.72 23.13
N ALA A 52 -7.11 2.94 22.37
CA ALA A 52 -7.13 3.96 21.33
C ALA A 52 -7.89 3.46 20.10
N ILE A 53 -8.63 4.35 19.45
CA ILE A 53 -9.10 4.16 18.07
C ILE A 53 -8.35 5.18 17.22
N CYS A 54 -7.40 4.71 16.41
CA CYS A 54 -6.64 5.53 15.49
C CYS A 54 -7.44 5.64 14.19
N ASN A 55 -8.22 6.71 14.05
CA ASN A 55 -9.08 6.97 12.91
C ASN A 55 -8.36 7.86 11.88
N SER A 56 -8.69 7.71 10.60
CA SER A 56 -8.20 8.55 9.51
C SER A 56 -9.33 9.23 8.74
N TYR A 57 -10.49 9.42 9.38
CA TYR A 57 -11.62 10.14 8.80
C TYR A 57 -11.23 11.54 8.29
N VAL A 58 -11.52 11.79 7.01
CA VAL A 58 -11.36 13.06 6.31
C VAL A 58 -12.48 13.18 5.26
N GLU A 59 -13.19 14.30 5.22
CA GLU A 59 -14.39 14.46 4.37
C GLU A 59 -14.10 14.55 2.87
N ILE A 60 -12.94 15.07 2.46
CA ILE A 60 -12.57 15.16 1.03
C ILE A 60 -12.10 13.83 0.44
N ILE A 61 -11.90 12.80 1.28
CA ILE A 61 -11.34 11.51 0.87
C ILE A 61 -12.49 10.48 0.87
N PRO A 62 -13.01 10.05 -0.29
CA PRO A 62 -14.13 9.11 -0.37
C PRO A 62 -13.89 7.80 0.37
N GLY A 63 -12.63 7.35 0.43
CA GLY A 63 -12.25 6.15 1.17
C GLY A 63 -12.31 6.26 2.69
N HIS A 64 -12.48 7.48 3.22
CA HIS A 64 -12.39 7.76 4.65
C HIS A 64 -13.64 8.43 5.23
N VAL A 65 -14.55 8.92 4.39
CA VAL A 65 -15.72 9.69 4.83
C VAL A 65 -16.66 8.89 5.76
N HIS A 66 -16.75 7.57 5.60
CA HIS A 66 -17.58 6.69 6.43
C HIS A 66 -16.88 6.21 7.70
N LEU A 67 -15.57 6.43 7.87
CA LEU A 67 -14.83 5.94 9.03
C LEU A 67 -15.28 6.59 10.34
N ARG A 68 -15.97 7.75 10.29
CA ARG A 68 -16.63 8.33 11.47
C ARG A 68 -17.70 7.38 12.01
N GLU A 69 -18.54 6.83 11.14
CA GLU A 69 -19.57 5.85 11.53
C GLU A 69 -18.94 4.56 12.06
N LEU A 70 -17.93 4.03 11.36
CA LEU A 70 -17.27 2.80 11.79
C LEU A 70 -16.55 2.96 13.14
N ALA A 71 -16.01 4.14 13.44
CA ALA A 71 -15.44 4.45 14.74
C ALA A 71 -16.49 4.43 15.85
N ASP A 72 -17.73 4.90 15.59
CA ASP A 72 -18.83 4.77 16.55
C ASP A 72 -19.17 3.30 16.85
N VAL A 73 -19.18 2.46 15.81
CA VAL A 73 -19.36 0.99 15.97
C VAL A 73 -18.23 0.38 16.79
N ALA A 74 -16.97 0.73 16.50
CA ALA A 74 -15.80 0.27 17.27
C ALA A 74 -15.88 0.72 18.74
N LYS A 75 -16.22 2.00 19.00
CA LYS A 75 -16.39 2.53 20.36
C LYS A 75 -17.40 1.70 21.15
N GLN A 76 -18.56 1.41 20.57
CA GLN A 76 -19.56 0.60 21.26
C GLN A 76 -19.05 -0.83 21.52
N ALA A 77 -18.49 -1.49 20.52
CA ALA A 77 -17.99 -2.86 20.65
C ALA A 77 -16.86 -2.99 21.70
N ILE A 78 -15.95 -2.00 21.78
CA ILE A 78 -14.89 -1.96 22.80
C ILE A 78 -15.48 -1.81 24.20
N ARG A 79 -16.51 -0.97 24.39
CA ARG A 79 -17.19 -0.83 25.69
C ARG A 79 -17.86 -2.13 26.11
N ASP A 80 -18.57 -2.77 25.18
CA ASP A 80 -19.26 -4.04 25.41
C ASP A 80 -18.26 -5.14 25.80
N ALA A 81 -17.03 -5.08 25.27
CA ALA A 81 -15.92 -5.97 25.61
C ALA A 81 -15.10 -5.53 26.85
N GLY A 82 -15.54 -4.49 27.57
CA GLY A 82 -14.97 -4.08 28.86
C GLY A 82 -13.83 -3.06 28.81
N GLY A 83 -13.53 -2.47 27.65
CA GLY A 83 -12.55 -1.40 27.49
C GLY A 83 -13.15 0.01 27.55
N ILE A 84 -12.28 1.02 27.69
CA ILE A 84 -12.64 2.43 27.52
C ILE A 84 -12.01 2.95 26.23
N PRO A 85 -12.79 3.15 25.15
CA PRO A 85 -12.28 3.68 23.89
C PRO A 85 -12.01 5.19 23.96
N PHE A 86 -10.93 5.60 23.33
CA PHE A 86 -10.58 7.00 23.05
C PHE A 86 -10.24 7.11 21.57
N GLU A 87 -11.09 7.79 20.82
CA GLU A 87 -10.84 8.07 19.40
C GLU A 87 -9.94 9.28 19.24
N PHE A 88 -8.95 9.15 18.35
CA PHE A 88 -8.18 10.28 17.83
C PHE A 88 -8.00 10.12 16.33
N ASN A 89 -7.68 11.23 15.65
CA ASN A 89 -7.54 11.24 14.20
C ASN A 89 -6.09 11.50 13.78
N THR A 90 -5.68 10.85 12.69
CA THR A 90 -4.51 11.23 11.90
C THR A 90 -4.95 11.87 10.57
N ILE A 91 -4.02 12.49 9.87
CA ILE A 91 -4.25 13.08 8.55
C ILE A 91 -4.42 12.01 7.47
N GLY A 92 -4.93 12.41 6.31
CA GLY A 92 -4.99 11.58 5.10
C GLY A 92 -4.80 12.43 3.86
N VAL A 93 -4.32 11.82 2.79
CA VAL A 93 -4.22 12.40 1.44
C VAL A 93 -4.92 11.44 0.48
N ASP A 94 -5.72 11.98 -0.43
CA ASP A 94 -6.33 11.20 -1.51
C ASP A 94 -5.44 11.25 -2.75
N ASP A 95 -4.84 10.13 -3.10
CA ASP A 95 -3.95 10.04 -4.26
C ASP A 95 -4.69 10.30 -5.57
N GLY A 96 -5.95 9.88 -5.69
CA GLY A 96 -6.76 10.09 -6.89
C GLY A 96 -7.01 11.56 -7.18
N ILE A 97 -7.41 12.33 -6.17
CA ILE A 97 -7.60 13.78 -6.26
C ILE A 97 -6.26 14.50 -6.41
N ALA A 98 -5.20 14.02 -5.74
CA ALA A 98 -3.90 14.68 -5.75
C ALA A 98 -3.12 14.50 -7.07
N MET A 99 -3.55 13.57 -7.92
CA MET A 99 -2.87 13.17 -9.15
C MET A 99 -2.86 14.28 -10.20
N GLY A 100 -1.77 14.39 -10.96
CA GLY A 100 -1.64 15.35 -12.06
C GLY A 100 -1.32 16.80 -11.63
N HIS A 101 -1.06 17.05 -10.35
CA HIS A 101 -0.67 18.38 -9.87
C HIS A 101 0.29 18.31 -8.66
N LEU A 102 0.73 19.48 -8.15
CA LEU A 102 1.73 19.60 -7.08
C LEU A 102 1.40 18.76 -5.82
N GLY A 103 0.11 18.56 -5.51
CA GLY A 103 -0.33 17.79 -4.34
C GLY A 103 0.20 16.36 -4.28
N MET A 104 0.46 15.70 -5.43
CA MET A 104 0.97 14.32 -5.45
C MET A 104 2.34 14.18 -4.75
N ARG A 105 3.11 15.27 -4.65
CA ARG A 105 4.39 15.30 -3.91
C ARG A 105 4.23 15.14 -2.41
N TYR A 106 3.02 15.33 -1.88
CA TYR A 106 2.69 15.14 -0.47
C TYR A 106 2.09 13.77 -0.17
N SER A 107 1.79 12.95 -1.19
CA SER A 107 1.18 11.63 -1.04
C SER A 107 2.09 10.68 -0.23
N LEU A 108 3.17 10.15 -0.82
CA LEU A 108 4.04 9.19 -0.13
C LEU A 108 4.62 9.75 1.17
N PRO A 109 5.09 11.01 1.23
CA PRO A 109 5.56 11.60 2.48
C PRO A 109 4.52 11.58 3.61
N SER A 110 3.22 11.64 3.29
CA SER A 110 2.17 11.60 4.31
C SER A 110 2.19 10.30 5.12
N ARG A 111 2.73 9.20 4.57
CA ARG A 111 2.95 7.93 5.28
C ARG A 111 3.75 8.16 6.58
N GLU A 112 4.83 8.94 6.49
CA GLU A 112 5.71 9.25 7.63
C GLU A 112 4.99 10.14 8.65
N LEU A 113 4.27 11.17 8.20
CA LEU A 113 3.48 12.02 9.09
C LEU A 113 2.39 11.24 9.81
N ILE A 114 1.75 10.29 9.13
CA ILE A 114 0.73 9.43 9.72
C ILE A 114 1.36 8.54 10.78
N ALA A 115 2.52 7.94 10.48
CA ALA A 115 3.27 7.12 11.43
C ALA A 115 3.63 7.93 12.69
N ASP A 116 4.25 9.10 12.51
CA ASP A 116 4.69 9.98 13.60
C ASP A 116 3.50 10.51 14.42
N SER A 117 2.38 10.86 13.77
CA SER A 117 1.18 11.38 14.43
C SER A 117 0.52 10.32 15.30
N ALA A 118 0.38 9.10 14.78
CA ALA A 118 -0.18 7.98 15.53
C ALA A 118 0.75 7.58 16.69
N GLU A 119 2.05 7.44 16.43
CA GLU A 119 3.05 7.14 17.44
C GLU A 119 3.04 8.14 18.60
N THR A 120 2.96 9.43 18.28
CA THR A 120 2.91 10.52 19.27
C THR A 120 1.74 10.33 20.25
N VAL A 121 0.53 10.12 19.73
CA VAL A 121 -0.67 10.01 20.57
C VAL A 121 -0.65 8.70 21.36
N ILE A 122 -0.30 7.59 20.71
CA ILE A 122 -0.28 6.25 21.31
C ILE A 122 0.72 6.18 22.48
N THR A 123 1.91 6.74 22.28
CA THR A 123 2.99 6.71 23.28
C THR A 123 2.75 7.71 24.40
N ALA A 124 2.34 8.94 24.09
CA ALA A 124 2.13 9.97 25.10
C ALA A 124 0.98 9.65 26.07
N HIS A 125 -0.06 8.95 25.61
CA HIS A 125 -1.26 8.67 26.40
C HIS A 125 -1.33 7.23 26.92
N TRP A 126 -0.27 6.42 26.74
CA TRP A 126 -0.12 5.12 27.39
C TRP A 126 -1.28 4.13 27.18
N PHE A 127 -1.90 4.11 25.99
CA PHE A 127 -3.02 3.18 25.72
C PHE A 127 -2.61 1.71 25.85
N ASP A 128 -3.53 0.85 26.29
CA ASP A 128 -3.28 -0.58 26.48
C ASP A 128 -3.42 -1.38 25.18
N GLY A 129 -4.24 -0.88 24.26
CA GLY A 129 -4.45 -1.46 22.93
C GLY A 129 -4.84 -0.39 21.92
N VAL A 130 -4.65 -0.69 20.63
CA VAL A 130 -4.98 0.23 19.54
C VAL A 130 -5.81 -0.46 18.47
N PHE A 131 -6.96 0.13 18.15
CA PHE A 131 -7.78 -0.23 17.02
C PHE A 131 -7.44 0.72 15.87
N PHE A 132 -6.83 0.22 14.80
CA PHE A 132 -6.51 1.02 13.62
C PHE A 132 -7.62 0.94 12.57
N LEU A 133 -8.07 2.11 12.11
CA LEU A 133 -9.05 2.28 11.02
C LEU A 133 -8.41 2.98 9.81
N PRO A 134 -7.60 2.27 9.01
CA PRO A 134 -7.05 2.80 7.76
C PRO A 134 -7.99 2.55 6.57
N ASN A 135 -7.67 3.07 5.38
CA ASN A 135 -8.27 2.54 4.15
C ASN A 135 -7.47 2.87 2.88
N CYS A 136 -7.16 4.14 2.66
CA CYS A 136 -6.52 4.62 1.44
C CYS A 136 -4.99 4.42 1.47
N ASP A 137 -4.39 4.65 0.30
CA ASP A 137 -3.07 4.20 -0.15
C ASP A 137 -1.97 4.31 0.92
N LYS A 138 -1.60 5.53 1.32
CA LYS A 138 -0.46 5.78 2.24
C LYS A 138 -0.83 5.70 3.72
N ILE A 139 -2.12 5.65 4.04
CA ILE A 139 -2.62 5.64 5.42
C ILE A 139 -2.38 4.26 6.05
N THR A 140 -2.76 3.20 5.35
CA THR A 140 -2.58 1.82 5.82
C THR A 140 -1.13 1.52 6.22
N PRO A 141 -0.12 1.70 5.35
CA PRO A 141 1.27 1.46 5.73
C PRO A 141 1.75 2.41 6.84
N GLY A 142 1.36 3.69 6.84
CA GLY A 142 1.73 4.63 7.92
C GLY A 142 1.23 4.20 9.29
N MET A 143 0.00 3.68 9.37
CA MET A 143 -0.55 3.12 10.62
C MET A 143 0.14 1.81 11.02
N ILE A 144 0.51 0.95 10.06
CA ILE A 144 1.28 -0.28 10.34
C ILE A 144 2.65 0.08 10.92
N MET A 145 3.36 1.04 10.31
CA MET A 145 4.64 1.57 10.81
C MET A 145 4.50 2.08 12.26
N ALA A 146 3.48 2.90 12.56
CA ALA A 146 3.22 3.36 13.94
C ALA A 146 2.98 2.20 14.92
N SER A 147 2.23 1.18 14.50
CA SER A 147 1.93 0.01 15.34
C SER A 147 3.20 -0.77 15.70
N LEU A 148 4.16 -0.86 14.78
CA LEU A 148 5.45 -1.52 14.98
C LEU A 148 6.39 -0.71 15.86
N ARG A 149 6.42 0.62 15.72
CA ARG A 149 7.19 1.52 16.59
C ARG A 149 6.70 1.48 18.04
N CYS A 150 5.39 1.57 18.23
CA CYS A 150 4.80 1.57 19.57
C CYS A 150 4.77 0.17 20.19
N ASN A 151 4.64 -0.86 19.35
CA ASN A 151 4.54 -2.28 19.69
C ASN A 151 3.54 -2.56 20.84
N VAL A 152 2.33 -2.04 20.68
CA VAL A 152 1.19 -2.15 21.61
C VAL A 152 0.20 -3.15 21.00
N PRO A 153 -0.49 -4.00 21.78
CA PRO A 153 -1.54 -4.87 21.22
C PRO A 153 -2.48 -4.12 20.28
N SER A 154 -2.57 -4.58 19.03
CA SER A 154 -3.25 -3.83 17.98
C SER A 154 -3.98 -4.73 16.99
N VAL A 155 -5.10 -4.25 16.48
CA VAL A 155 -5.85 -4.87 15.37
C VAL A 155 -6.07 -3.84 14.28
N PHE A 156 -6.12 -4.30 13.04
CA PHE A 156 -6.45 -3.50 11.89
C PHE A 156 -7.79 -3.94 11.30
N VAL A 157 -8.67 -2.98 11.06
CA VAL A 157 -9.86 -3.18 10.23
C VAL A 157 -9.95 -2.01 9.27
N SER A 158 -9.79 -2.27 7.98
CA SER A 158 -9.85 -1.23 6.94
C SER A 158 -11.27 -0.70 6.78
N GLY A 159 -11.40 0.46 6.13
CA GLY A 159 -12.69 0.99 5.71
C GLY A 159 -13.38 0.15 4.62
N GLY A 160 -12.62 -0.63 3.86
CA GLY A 160 -13.10 -1.48 2.77
C GLY A 160 -13.16 -0.79 1.40
N PRO A 161 -13.16 -1.56 0.30
CA PRO A 161 -13.33 -1.04 -1.06
C PRO A 161 -14.73 -0.46 -1.29
N MET A 162 -14.78 0.54 -2.16
CA MET A 162 -16.04 1.03 -2.74
C MET A 162 -16.57 0.01 -3.76
N LYS A 163 -17.87 0.07 -4.02
CA LYS A 163 -18.48 -0.62 -5.15
C LYS A 163 -17.97 -0.05 -6.46
N ALA A 164 -17.74 -0.88 -7.48
CA ALA A 164 -17.49 -0.39 -8.83
C ALA A 164 -18.77 0.23 -9.44
N GLY A 165 -18.60 1.25 -10.27
CA GLY A 165 -19.64 1.66 -11.22
C GLY A 165 -19.88 0.58 -12.26
N LEU A 166 -20.96 0.70 -13.04
CA LEU A 166 -21.25 -0.23 -14.14
C LEU A 166 -21.48 0.54 -15.44
N ASP A 167 -20.81 0.14 -16.51
CA ASP A 167 -21.08 0.68 -17.85
C ASP A 167 -22.43 0.14 -18.41
N PRO A 168 -22.93 0.66 -19.55
CA PRO A 168 -24.18 0.17 -20.14
C PRO A 168 -24.16 -1.31 -20.59
N GLN A 169 -22.99 -1.96 -20.58
CA GLN A 169 -22.82 -3.39 -20.82
C GLN A 169 -22.59 -4.18 -19.52
N GLU A 170 -22.90 -3.58 -18.37
CA GLU A 170 -22.75 -4.15 -17.02
C GLU A 170 -21.31 -4.55 -16.65
N LYS A 171 -20.30 -3.89 -17.25
CA LYS A 171 -18.90 -4.08 -16.87
C LYS A 171 -18.46 -3.06 -15.84
N ALA A 172 -17.53 -3.45 -14.98
CA ALA A 172 -16.99 -2.59 -13.95
C ALA A 172 -16.36 -1.31 -14.54
N THR A 173 -16.91 -0.17 -14.14
CA THR A 173 -16.35 1.17 -14.37
C THR A 173 -15.71 1.64 -13.07
N THR A 174 -14.46 2.06 -13.14
CA THR A 174 -13.65 2.45 -11.98
C THR A 174 -12.91 3.75 -12.25
N LEU A 175 -12.17 4.27 -11.25
CA LEU A 175 -11.30 5.43 -11.44
C LEU A 175 -10.31 5.26 -12.61
N SER A 176 -9.77 4.05 -12.86
CA SER A 176 -8.93 3.83 -14.03
C SER A 176 -9.68 3.95 -15.35
N SER A 177 -10.95 3.53 -15.39
CA SER A 177 -11.80 3.73 -16.57
C SER A 177 -11.99 5.21 -16.86
N MET A 178 -12.10 6.04 -15.82
CA MET A 178 -12.22 7.49 -15.97
C MET A 178 -10.94 8.12 -16.56
N PHE A 179 -9.75 7.65 -16.15
CA PHE A 179 -8.49 8.11 -16.75
C PHE A 179 -8.39 7.76 -18.25
N GLU A 180 -8.84 6.57 -18.65
CA GLU A 180 -8.93 6.20 -20.07
C GLU A 180 -9.98 7.04 -20.82
N ALA A 181 -11.12 7.32 -20.19
CA ALA A 181 -12.20 8.15 -20.75
C ALA A 181 -11.74 9.59 -21.06
N VAL A 182 -10.87 10.18 -20.24
CA VAL A 182 -10.26 11.50 -20.53
C VAL A 182 -9.48 11.48 -21.85
N GLY A 183 -8.71 10.41 -22.10
CA GLY A 183 -8.00 10.23 -23.37
C GLY A 183 -8.97 10.06 -24.54
N ALA A 184 -9.96 9.18 -24.39
CA ALA A 184 -10.97 8.92 -25.42
C ALA A 184 -11.75 10.19 -25.80
N PHE A 185 -12.19 10.97 -24.82
CA PHE A 185 -12.90 12.23 -25.03
C PHE A 185 -12.04 13.27 -25.77
N LYS A 186 -10.79 13.47 -25.35
CA LYS A 186 -9.85 14.39 -26.03
C LYS A 186 -9.58 13.99 -27.49
N SER A 187 -9.57 12.69 -27.78
CA SER A 187 -9.38 12.17 -29.14
C SER A 187 -10.65 12.19 -30.02
N GLY A 188 -11.80 12.62 -29.48
CA GLY A 188 -13.08 12.64 -30.18
C GLY A 188 -13.73 11.26 -30.34
N LEU A 189 -13.27 10.24 -29.59
CA LEU A 189 -13.79 8.87 -29.62
C LEU A 189 -14.95 8.63 -28.63
N MET A 190 -15.26 9.62 -27.78
CA MET A 190 -16.30 9.56 -26.76
C MET A 190 -17.08 10.88 -26.77
N THR A 191 -18.41 10.82 -26.63
CA THR A 191 -19.27 12.00 -26.56
C THR A 191 -19.21 12.66 -25.19
N GLU A 192 -19.61 13.93 -25.09
CA GLU A 192 -19.68 14.66 -23.81
C GLU A 192 -20.68 14.01 -22.84
N GLU A 193 -21.79 13.48 -23.36
CA GLU A 193 -22.81 12.78 -22.55
C GLU A 193 -22.24 11.50 -21.93
N GLU A 194 -21.60 10.64 -22.72
CA GLU A 194 -20.95 9.41 -22.24
C GLU A 194 -19.83 9.72 -21.23
N PHE A 195 -19.08 10.80 -21.45
CA PHE A 195 -18.01 11.24 -20.56
C PHE A 195 -18.56 11.65 -19.19
N LEU A 196 -19.61 12.48 -19.16
CA LEU A 196 -20.25 12.93 -17.93
C LEU A 196 -20.98 11.80 -17.19
N GLU A 197 -21.58 10.87 -17.92
CA GLU A 197 -22.17 9.65 -17.32
C GLU A 197 -21.09 8.81 -16.63
N THR A 198 -19.94 8.61 -17.29
CA THR A 198 -18.80 7.89 -16.72
C THR A 198 -18.27 8.59 -15.46
N GLU A 199 -18.14 9.92 -15.50
CA GLU A 199 -17.67 10.74 -14.37
C GLU A 199 -18.55 10.55 -13.12
N GLN A 200 -19.87 10.58 -13.28
CA GLN A 200 -20.81 10.47 -12.17
C GLN A 200 -20.97 9.04 -11.63
N ASN A 201 -20.57 8.04 -12.40
CA ASN A 201 -20.82 6.63 -12.10
C ASN A 201 -19.57 5.84 -11.71
N ALA A 202 -18.35 6.29 -12.06
CA ALA A 202 -17.13 5.50 -11.84
C ALA A 202 -16.81 5.21 -10.36
N CYS A 203 -17.26 6.06 -9.44
CA CYS A 203 -17.06 5.93 -7.99
C CYS A 203 -18.39 6.13 -7.24
N PRO A 204 -19.31 5.15 -7.28
CA PRO A 204 -20.71 5.34 -6.86
C PRO A 204 -20.92 5.34 -5.34
N THR A 205 -19.92 4.94 -4.56
CA THR A 205 -20.02 4.77 -3.09
C THR A 205 -18.73 5.19 -2.38
N CYS A 206 -18.77 5.34 -1.06
CA CYS A 206 -17.56 5.50 -0.25
C CYS A 206 -16.72 4.21 -0.21
N GLY A 207 -15.45 4.34 0.16
CA GLY A 207 -14.49 3.22 0.24
C GLY A 207 -13.21 3.48 -0.54
N SER A 208 -12.19 2.61 -0.36
CA SER A 208 -10.99 2.66 -1.20
C SER A 208 -11.36 2.38 -2.66
N CYS A 209 -10.46 2.67 -3.61
CA CYS A 209 -10.71 2.42 -5.03
C CYS A 209 -11.28 1.01 -5.28
N ALA A 210 -12.12 0.80 -6.30
CA ALA A 210 -12.76 -0.50 -6.53
C ALA A 210 -11.84 -1.59 -7.12
N GLY A 211 -10.68 -1.22 -7.67
CA GLY A 211 -9.70 -2.12 -8.28
C GLY A 211 -8.51 -2.49 -7.37
N MET A 212 -7.61 -3.35 -7.84
CA MET A 212 -6.38 -3.74 -7.15
C MET A 212 -5.28 -2.68 -7.29
N PHE A 213 -5.51 -1.52 -6.67
CA PHE A 213 -4.53 -0.48 -6.43
C PHE A 213 -3.92 -0.61 -5.04
N THR A 214 -2.97 0.25 -4.68
CA THR A 214 -2.21 0.11 -3.43
C THR A 214 -3.09 0.02 -2.18
N ALA A 215 -4.18 0.79 -2.11
CA ALA A 215 -5.11 0.74 -0.98
C ALA A 215 -5.63 -0.68 -0.74
N ASN A 216 -6.14 -1.33 -1.78
CA ASN A 216 -6.65 -2.70 -1.68
C ASN A 216 -5.53 -3.72 -1.56
N SER A 217 -4.41 -3.55 -2.26
CA SER A 217 -3.23 -4.40 -2.06
C SER A 217 -2.84 -4.40 -0.58
N MET A 218 -2.62 -3.24 0.04
CA MET A 218 -2.27 -3.17 1.46
C MET A 218 -3.39 -3.73 2.37
N ASN A 219 -4.67 -3.53 2.03
CA ASN A 219 -5.78 -4.09 2.80
C ASN A 219 -5.83 -5.63 2.75
N THR A 220 -5.51 -6.25 1.61
CA THR A 220 -5.39 -7.71 1.49
C THR A 220 -4.10 -8.22 2.14
N LEU A 221 -3.01 -7.45 2.05
CA LEU A 221 -1.75 -7.79 2.71
C LEU A 221 -1.88 -7.81 4.23
N MET A 222 -2.73 -6.98 4.83
CA MET A 222 -3.00 -7.05 6.27
C MET A 222 -3.64 -8.39 6.70
N GLU A 223 -4.50 -8.98 5.86
CA GLU A 223 -5.10 -10.29 6.13
C GLU A 223 -4.02 -11.37 6.17
N VAL A 224 -3.22 -11.44 5.10
CA VAL A 224 -2.18 -12.45 5.03
C VAL A 224 -1.11 -12.18 6.06
N MET A 225 -0.61 -10.97 6.30
CA MET A 225 0.33 -10.68 7.42
C MET A 225 -0.22 -11.12 8.79
N GLY A 226 -1.54 -11.34 8.90
CA GLY A 226 -2.17 -11.86 10.10
C GLY A 226 -2.50 -10.77 11.11
N ILE A 227 -2.53 -9.50 10.68
CA ILE A 227 -2.86 -8.33 11.52
C ILE A 227 -4.30 -7.83 11.33
N ALA A 228 -5.01 -8.37 10.34
CA ALA A 228 -6.43 -8.15 10.11
C ALA A 228 -7.20 -9.49 10.03
N LEU A 229 -8.51 -9.41 10.20
CA LEU A 229 -9.40 -10.58 10.12
C LEU A 229 -9.65 -10.97 8.64
N PRO A 230 -9.98 -12.25 8.36
CA PRO A 230 -10.42 -12.68 7.03
C PRO A 230 -11.51 -11.76 6.44
N PHE A 231 -11.46 -11.54 5.13
CA PHE A 231 -12.31 -10.65 4.33
C PHE A 231 -12.07 -9.14 4.53
N ASN A 232 -11.14 -8.73 5.39
CA ASN A 232 -10.82 -7.32 5.59
C ASN A 232 -10.47 -6.56 4.29
N GLY A 233 -9.85 -7.20 3.32
CA GLY A 233 -9.45 -6.63 2.05
C GLY A 233 -10.56 -6.58 1.00
N THR A 234 -11.61 -7.38 1.14
CA THR A 234 -12.62 -7.57 0.07
C THR A 234 -14.04 -7.14 0.46
N ALA A 235 -14.42 -7.19 1.75
CA ALA A 235 -15.76 -6.80 2.19
C ALA A 235 -16.02 -5.31 1.89
N LEU A 236 -17.11 -4.99 1.18
CA LEU A 236 -17.37 -3.61 0.76
C LEU A 236 -17.51 -2.62 1.92
N ALA A 237 -17.12 -1.37 1.71
CA ALA A 237 -17.21 -0.31 2.72
C ALA A 237 -18.62 -0.09 3.28
N ILE A 238 -19.63 -0.29 2.43
CA ILE A 238 -21.03 -0.06 2.76
C ILE A 238 -21.75 -1.29 3.35
N SER A 239 -21.10 -2.47 3.39
CA SER A 239 -21.77 -3.72 3.77
C SER A 239 -22.00 -3.84 5.28
N ASP A 240 -22.98 -4.65 5.68
CA ASP A 240 -23.16 -5.02 7.09
C ASP A 240 -21.99 -5.88 7.60
N GLU A 241 -21.44 -6.74 6.74
CA GLU A 241 -20.24 -7.53 7.04
C GLU A 241 -19.06 -6.65 7.45
N ARG A 242 -18.87 -5.47 6.83
CA ARG A 242 -17.84 -4.52 7.25
C ARG A 242 -18.05 -4.05 8.69
N ARG A 243 -19.30 -3.82 9.10
CA ARG A 243 -19.64 -3.43 10.48
C ARG A 243 -19.43 -4.61 11.44
N ASP A 244 -19.67 -5.83 11.00
CA ASP A 244 -19.39 -7.04 11.77
C ASP A 244 -17.87 -7.25 11.96
N LEU A 245 -17.06 -7.03 10.93
CA LEU A 245 -15.59 -7.05 11.03
C LEU A 245 -15.08 -6.04 12.06
N ILE A 246 -15.70 -4.86 12.16
CA ILE A 246 -15.35 -3.86 13.18
C ILE A 246 -15.65 -4.38 14.58
N ARG A 247 -16.83 -4.98 14.79
CA ARG A 247 -17.23 -5.56 16.08
C ARG A 247 -16.33 -6.72 16.48
N ASP A 248 -15.99 -7.59 15.52
CA ASP A 248 -15.15 -8.76 15.77
C ASP A 248 -13.68 -8.38 15.97
N GLY A 249 -13.18 -7.40 15.22
CA GLY A 249 -11.88 -6.78 15.47
C GLY A 249 -11.77 -6.24 16.89
N ALA A 250 -12.81 -5.59 17.41
CA ALA A 250 -12.79 -5.03 18.77
C ALA A 250 -12.70 -6.14 19.82
N LYS A 251 -13.44 -7.24 19.63
CA LYS A 251 -13.35 -8.42 20.51
C LYS A 251 -11.96 -9.04 20.46
N GLN A 252 -11.37 -9.18 19.26
CA GLN A 252 -10.01 -9.72 19.11
C GLN A 252 -8.97 -8.82 19.75
N LEU A 253 -9.08 -7.50 19.61
CA LEU A 253 -8.20 -6.55 20.28
C LEU A 253 -8.24 -6.72 21.79
N MET A 254 -9.43 -6.83 22.39
CA MET A 254 -9.54 -7.04 23.85
C MET A 254 -8.90 -8.34 24.31
N ARG A 255 -9.01 -9.42 23.52
CA ARG A 255 -8.29 -10.67 23.75
C ARG A 255 -6.77 -10.46 23.67
N MET A 256 -6.29 -9.81 22.63
CA MET A 256 -4.86 -9.53 22.43
C MET A 256 -4.28 -8.64 23.53
N VAL A 257 -5.03 -7.66 24.05
CA VAL A 257 -4.62 -6.85 25.20
C VAL A 257 -4.42 -7.73 26.44
N LYS A 258 -5.32 -8.71 26.66
CA LYS A 258 -5.21 -9.66 27.77
C LYS A 258 -4.05 -10.64 27.60
N GLU A 259 -3.86 -11.16 26.40
CA GLU A 259 -2.80 -12.12 26.07
C GLU A 259 -1.44 -11.43 25.79
N ASN A 260 -1.44 -10.09 25.75
CA ASN A 260 -0.30 -9.25 25.40
C ASN A 260 0.34 -9.60 24.05
N VAL A 261 -0.49 -9.94 23.06
CA VAL A 261 -0.06 -10.20 21.67
C VAL A 261 0.11 -8.88 20.94
N LYS A 262 1.30 -8.64 20.39
CA LYS A 262 1.70 -7.37 19.80
C LYS A 262 1.99 -7.48 18.31
N PRO A 263 2.02 -6.36 17.56
CA PRO A 263 2.33 -6.36 16.13
C PRO A 263 3.62 -7.09 15.77
N ARG A 264 4.72 -6.89 16.53
CA ARG A 264 6.00 -7.56 16.26
C ARG A 264 6.00 -9.07 16.54
N ASP A 265 5.01 -9.57 17.27
CA ASP A 265 4.84 -11.03 17.47
C ASP A 265 4.19 -11.69 16.25
N LEU A 266 3.52 -10.91 15.39
CA LEU A 266 2.76 -11.38 14.23
C LEU A 266 3.45 -11.04 12.91
N ILE A 267 4.03 -9.85 12.79
CA ILE A 267 4.78 -9.40 11.61
C ILE A 267 6.23 -9.92 11.76
N THR A 268 6.47 -11.11 11.21
CA THR A 268 7.80 -11.75 11.11
C THR A 268 8.29 -11.74 9.66
N LYS A 269 9.52 -12.19 9.40
CA LYS A 269 10.04 -12.33 8.03
C LYS A 269 9.12 -13.21 7.18
N GLU A 270 8.64 -14.32 7.75
CA GLU A 270 7.71 -15.24 7.12
C GLU A 270 6.37 -14.56 6.77
N ALA A 271 5.88 -13.67 7.63
CA ALA A 271 4.66 -12.91 7.35
C ALA A 271 4.86 -11.91 6.19
N LEU A 272 6.06 -11.34 6.05
CA LEU A 272 6.40 -10.46 4.91
C LEU A 272 6.58 -11.26 3.62
N ASP A 273 7.21 -12.43 3.69
CA ASP A 273 7.30 -13.36 2.55
C ASP A 273 5.90 -13.77 2.07
N ASP A 274 5.01 -14.12 2.99
CA ASP A 274 3.62 -14.45 2.68
C ASP A 274 2.83 -13.27 2.10
N ALA A 275 3.12 -12.05 2.57
CA ALA A 275 2.53 -10.83 2.02
C ALA A 275 2.92 -10.64 0.56
N MET A 276 4.21 -10.71 0.24
CA MET A 276 4.68 -10.59 -1.14
C MET A 276 4.19 -11.74 -2.03
N ALA A 277 4.02 -12.93 -1.48
CA ALA A 277 3.45 -14.07 -2.18
C ALA A 277 1.98 -13.82 -2.59
N LEU A 278 1.14 -13.33 -1.66
CA LEU A 278 -0.24 -12.96 -1.96
C LEU A 278 -0.31 -11.79 -2.96
N ASP A 279 0.53 -10.77 -2.79
CA ASP A 279 0.58 -9.60 -3.67
C ASP A 279 0.80 -10.02 -5.14
N MET A 280 1.76 -10.92 -5.36
CA MET A 280 2.08 -11.44 -6.69
C MET A 280 0.98 -12.33 -7.27
N ALA A 281 0.28 -13.09 -6.43
CA ALA A 281 -0.84 -13.93 -6.83
C ALA A 281 -2.07 -13.12 -7.26
N MET A 282 -2.21 -11.89 -6.75
CA MET A 282 -3.29 -10.96 -7.09
C MET A 282 -2.85 -9.86 -8.08
N GLY A 283 -1.56 -9.82 -8.45
CA GLY A 283 -1.01 -8.79 -9.31
C GLY A 283 -1.15 -7.39 -8.71
N GLY A 284 -0.75 -7.25 -7.45
CA GLY A 284 -0.83 -6.02 -6.66
C GLY A 284 -0.07 -4.81 -7.24
N SER A 285 -0.09 -3.73 -6.46
CA SER A 285 0.59 -2.48 -6.81
C SER A 285 2.10 -2.61 -6.65
N THR A 286 2.91 -2.00 -7.52
CA THR A 286 4.37 -1.94 -7.31
C THR A 286 4.75 -1.17 -6.02
N ASN A 287 3.85 -0.32 -5.52
CA ASN A 287 4.02 0.38 -4.25
C ASN A 287 4.09 -0.58 -3.04
N THR A 288 3.56 -1.81 -3.14
CA THR A 288 3.65 -2.78 -2.03
C THR A 288 5.09 -3.13 -1.70
N VAL A 289 5.99 -3.18 -2.69
CA VAL A 289 7.44 -3.35 -2.47
C VAL A 289 7.96 -2.26 -1.53
N LEU A 290 7.63 -1.00 -1.81
CA LEU A 290 8.06 0.13 -0.99
C LEU A 290 7.50 0.05 0.43
N HIS A 291 6.22 -0.33 0.56
CA HIS A 291 5.53 -0.39 1.84
C HIS A 291 5.99 -1.58 2.70
N VAL A 292 6.15 -2.76 2.12
CA VAL A 292 6.67 -3.95 2.82
C VAL A 292 8.09 -3.72 3.30
N LEU A 293 8.96 -3.09 2.50
CA LEU A 293 10.31 -2.71 2.94
C LEU A 293 10.27 -1.71 4.10
N SER A 294 9.35 -0.72 4.09
CA SER A 294 9.19 0.19 5.23
C SER A 294 8.65 -0.51 6.48
N ILE A 295 7.76 -1.48 6.32
CA ILE A 295 7.22 -2.29 7.43
C ILE A 295 8.34 -3.15 8.03
N ALA A 296 9.17 -3.78 7.19
CA ALA A 296 10.33 -4.55 7.63
C ALA A 296 11.30 -3.70 8.46
N HIS A 297 11.61 -2.49 7.96
CA HIS A 297 12.47 -1.54 8.65
C HIS A 297 11.94 -1.19 10.06
N GLU A 298 10.66 -0.83 10.19
CA GLU A 298 10.05 -0.48 11.49
C GLU A 298 9.89 -1.69 12.44
N ALA A 299 9.80 -2.89 11.88
CA ALA A 299 9.81 -4.13 12.63
C ALA A 299 11.23 -4.52 13.10
N GLY A 300 12.29 -3.93 12.52
CA GLY A 300 13.67 -4.34 12.75
C GLY A 300 14.02 -5.68 12.09
N ILE A 301 13.36 -6.00 10.98
CA ILE A 301 13.55 -7.23 10.22
C ILE A 301 14.45 -6.93 9.02
N ASP A 302 15.51 -7.72 8.86
CA ASP A 302 16.35 -7.68 7.66
C ASP A 302 15.58 -8.29 6.49
N TYR A 303 15.18 -7.45 5.54
CA TYR A 303 14.35 -7.80 4.38
C TYR A 303 14.71 -6.89 3.21
N ASP A 304 15.01 -7.47 2.06
CA ASP A 304 15.42 -6.71 0.89
C ASP A 304 14.64 -7.08 -0.38
N GLN A 305 15.00 -6.44 -1.50
CA GLN A 305 14.35 -6.72 -2.78
C GLN A 305 14.78 -8.07 -3.40
N ALA A 306 15.88 -8.68 -2.95
CA ALA A 306 16.29 -10.00 -3.40
C ALA A 306 15.36 -11.09 -2.83
N ASP A 307 14.93 -10.96 -1.56
CA ASP A 307 13.90 -11.83 -0.96
C ASP A 307 12.63 -11.89 -1.84
N ILE A 308 12.15 -10.72 -2.28
CA ILE A 308 10.98 -10.58 -3.16
C ILE A 308 11.18 -11.36 -4.47
N ASN A 309 12.38 -11.30 -5.05
CA ASN A 309 12.68 -12.00 -6.28
C ASN A 309 12.67 -13.52 -6.12
N GLU A 310 13.10 -14.06 -4.97
CA GLU A 310 13.02 -15.50 -4.69
C GLU A 310 11.58 -15.99 -4.60
N ILE A 311 10.70 -15.19 -3.99
CA ILE A 311 9.25 -15.47 -3.95
C ILE A 311 8.69 -15.43 -5.37
N ALA A 312 8.96 -14.38 -6.14
CA ALA A 312 8.43 -14.20 -7.49
C ALA A 312 8.70 -15.38 -8.46
N LYS A 313 9.75 -16.17 -8.23
CA LYS A 313 10.07 -17.36 -9.04
C LYS A 313 9.09 -18.52 -8.85
N LYS A 314 8.41 -18.60 -7.71
CA LYS A 314 7.56 -19.72 -7.30
C LYS A 314 6.07 -19.45 -7.46
N LEU A 315 5.70 -18.17 -7.56
CA LEU A 315 4.31 -17.74 -7.42
C LEU A 315 3.59 -17.64 -8.77
N PRO A 316 2.39 -18.24 -8.91
CA PRO A 316 1.54 -18.05 -10.07
C PRO A 316 0.71 -16.77 -9.93
N TYR A 317 0.21 -16.25 -11.05
CA TYR A 317 -0.76 -15.17 -11.06
C TYR A 317 -2.18 -15.74 -11.12
N LEU A 318 -2.94 -15.64 -10.02
CA LEU A 318 -4.22 -16.32 -9.81
C LEU A 318 -5.44 -15.43 -10.03
N SER A 319 -5.42 -14.19 -9.56
CA SER A 319 -6.58 -13.29 -9.70
C SER A 319 -6.18 -11.99 -10.35
N LYS A 320 -6.55 -11.81 -11.62
CA LYS A 320 -6.29 -10.59 -12.38
C LYS A 320 -7.46 -9.64 -12.14
N ILE A 321 -7.21 -8.52 -11.49
CA ILE A 321 -8.22 -7.54 -11.05
C ILE A 321 -7.99 -6.22 -11.80
N ALA A 322 -9.04 -5.43 -12.01
CA ALA A 322 -8.96 -4.07 -12.53
C ALA A 322 -7.82 -3.32 -11.81
N PRO A 323 -6.90 -2.67 -12.55
CA PRO A 323 -6.95 -2.26 -13.96
C PRO A 323 -6.51 -3.34 -14.97
N SER A 324 -6.05 -4.50 -14.49
CA SER A 324 -5.47 -5.56 -15.34
C SER A 324 -6.53 -6.49 -15.96
N SER A 325 -7.78 -6.38 -15.53
CA SER A 325 -8.96 -7.10 -16.04
C SER A 325 -10.22 -6.23 -15.90
N ILE A 326 -11.38 -6.84 -16.16
CA ILE A 326 -12.70 -6.25 -15.95
C ILE A 326 -13.26 -6.47 -14.53
N TRP A 327 -12.60 -7.26 -13.68
CA TRP A 327 -13.11 -7.65 -12.37
C TRP A 327 -12.73 -6.63 -11.30
N ALA A 328 -13.65 -6.27 -10.43
CA ALA A 328 -13.43 -5.40 -9.27
C ALA A 328 -13.27 -6.21 -7.97
N MET A 329 -12.96 -5.54 -6.86
CA MET A 329 -12.83 -6.18 -5.55
C MET A 329 -14.11 -6.86 -5.06
N GLU A 330 -15.29 -6.33 -5.41
CA GLU A 330 -16.59 -6.96 -5.12
C GLU A 330 -16.70 -8.33 -5.79
N ASP A 331 -16.24 -8.46 -7.04
CA ASP A 331 -16.25 -9.73 -7.76
C ASP A 331 -15.32 -10.75 -7.09
N VAL A 332 -14.15 -10.32 -6.63
CA VAL A 332 -13.22 -11.16 -5.87
C VAL A 332 -13.83 -11.59 -4.54
N HIS A 333 -14.51 -10.70 -3.83
CA HIS A 333 -15.24 -11.02 -2.61
C HIS A 333 -16.25 -12.15 -2.87
N ASN A 334 -17.09 -11.97 -3.89
CA ASN A 334 -18.13 -12.94 -4.28
C ASN A 334 -17.55 -14.27 -4.79
N ALA A 335 -16.32 -14.28 -5.30
CA ALA A 335 -15.61 -15.48 -5.74
C ALA A 335 -14.97 -16.30 -4.60
N GLY A 336 -15.10 -15.84 -3.34
CA GLY A 336 -14.52 -16.48 -2.15
C GLY A 336 -13.54 -15.59 -1.37
N GLY A 337 -13.23 -14.40 -1.90
CA GLY A 337 -12.39 -13.40 -1.26
C GLY A 337 -10.91 -13.77 -1.17
N VAL A 338 -10.15 -12.91 -0.47
CA VAL A 338 -8.74 -13.17 -0.14
C VAL A 338 -8.55 -14.48 0.64
N PRO A 339 -9.45 -14.90 1.56
CA PRO A 339 -9.32 -16.19 2.23
C PRO A 339 -9.24 -17.38 1.26
N ALA A 340 -10.04 -17.40 0.18
CA ALA A 340 -9.97 -18.45 -0.84
C ALA A 340 -8.64 -18.44 -1.61
N ILE A 341 -8.09 -17.25 -1.91
CA ILE A 341 -6.78 -17.12 -2.58
C ILE A 341 -5.67 -17.65 -1.67
N ILE A 342 -5.68 -17.27 -0.39
CA ILE A 342 -4.70 -17.76 0.58
C ILE A 342 -4.81 -19.28 0.71
N ASN A 343 -6.02 -19.83 0.83
CA ASN A 343 -6.23 -21.27 0.90
C ASN A 343 -5.67 -22.01 -0.34
N GLU A 344 -5.87 -21.44 -1.53
CA GLU A 344 -5.31 -21.97 -2.78
C GLU A 344 -3.77 -21.95 -2.77
N LEU A 345 -3.15 -20.86 -2.28
CA LEU A 345 -1.70 -20.77 -2.15
C LEU A 345 -1.13 -21.73 -1.10
N ILE A 346 -1.85 -22.00 -0.01
CA ILE A 346 -1.46 -22.99 1.02
C ILE A 346 -1.39 -24.41 0.43
N ARG A 347 -2.17 -24.72 -0.62
CA ARG A 347 -2.09 -26.00 -1.33
C ARG A 347 -0.79 -26.16 -2.11
N MET A 348 -0.05 -25.07 -2.36
CA MET A 348 1.28 -25.10 -2.95
C MET A 348 2.35 -25.32 -1.87
N SER A 349 3.31 -26.19 -2.14
CA SER A 349 4.47 -26.38 -1.24
C SER A 349 5.41 -25.18 -1.29
N ASP A 350 5.91 -24.75 -0.12
CA ASP A 350 6.98 -23.75 0.03
C ASP A 350 6.66 -22.35 -0.54
N VAL A 351 5.38 -21.98 -0.53
CA VAL A 351 4.88 -20.66 -0.98
C VAL A 351 4.45 -19.77 0.18
N LEU A 352 3.72 -20.34 1.14
CA LEU A 352 3.27 -19.64 2.35
C LEU A 352 3.78 -20.34 3.61
N HIS A 353 3.73 -19.63 4.74
CA HIS A 353 4.00 -20.12 6.09
C HIS A 353 2.68 -20.28 6.87
N PRO A 354 1.88 -21.32 6.57
CA PRO A 354 0.48 -21.44 6.98
C PRO A 354 0.24 -21.63 8.48
N ASP A 355 1.25 -22.09 9.22
CA ASP A 355 1.09 -22.46 10.63
C ASP A 355 1.44 -21.31 11.60
N ARG A 356 1.70 -20.10 11.07
CA ARG A 356 1.92 -18.90 11.89
C ARG A 356 0.62 -18.35 12.47
N MET A 357 0.73 -17.76 13.65
CA MET A 357 -0.41 -17.16 14.37
C MET A 357 -0.88 -15.84 13.73
N THR A 358 -2.15 -15.52 13.91
CA THR A 358 -2.75 -14.24 13.50
C THR A 358 -3.50 -13.58 14.67
N VAL A 359 -4.02 -12.37 14.44
CA VAL A 359 -4.89 -11.61 15.37
C VAL A 359 -6.14 -12.39 15.82
N THR A 360 -6.56 -13.42 15.08
CA THR A 360 -7.72 -14.25 15.48
C THR A 360 -7.39 -15.25 16.58
N GLY A 361 -6.09 -15.48 16.86
CA GLY A 361 -5.63 -16.49 17.81
C GLY A 361 -5.61 -17.90 17.21
N LYS A 362 -5.75 -17.98 15.88
CA LYS A 362 -5.59 -19.19 15.09
C LYS A 362 -4.44 -19.03 14.13
N THR A 363 -3.97 -20.14 13.58
CA THR A 363 -3.01 -20.14 12.48
C THR A 363 -3.63 -19.56 11.20
N LEU A 364 -2.80 -19.09 10.26
CA LEU A 364 -3.27 -18.67 8.94
C LEU A 364 -4.10 -19.78 8.26
N ARG A 365 -3.63 -21.03 8.33
CA ARG A 365 -4.31 -22.22 7.80
C ARG A 365 -5.72 -22.38 8.35
N GLU A 366 -5.85 -22.34 9.68
CA GLU A 366 -7.15 -22.53 10.35
C GLU A 366 -8.13 -21.40 10.02
N ASN A 367 -7.65 -20.19 9.75
CA ASN A 367 -8.51 -19.08 9.36
C ASN A 367 -9.09 -19.23 7.95
N VAL A 368 -8.44 -19.98 7.05
CA VAL A 368 -8.82 -20.07 5.64
C VAL A 368 -9.32 -21.45 5.20
N ALA A 369 -9.26 -22.45 6.08
CA ALA A 369 -9.49 -23.86 5.75
C ALA A 369 -10.85 -24.13 5.06
N ASP A 370 -11.90 -23.42 5.47
CA ASP A 370 -13.27 -23.59 4.95
C ASP A 370 -13.61 -22.62 3.80
N HIS A 371 -12.62 -21.90 3.26
CA HIS A 371 -12.81 -20.91 2.21
C HIS A 371 -12.30 -21.45 0.86
N GLU A 372 -13.22 -21.87 0.01
CA GLU A 372 -12.92 -22.39 -1.33
C GLU A 372 -13.18 -21.34 -2.42
N ILE A 373 -12.55 -21.54 -3.58
CA ILE A 373 -12.80 -20.76 -4.80
C ILE A 373 -14.21 -21.08 -5.31
N ILE A 374 -15.08 -20.08 -5.32
CA ILE A 374 -16.48 -20.18 -5.79
C ILE A 374 -16.56 -19.95 -7.30
N ASN A 375 -15.74 -19.03 -7.84
CA ASN A 375 -15.68 -18.71 -9.26
C ASN A 375 -14.23 -18.72 -9.77
N ASP A 376 -13.89 -19.73 -10.57
CA ASP A 376 -12.55 -19.97 -11.10
C ASP A 376 -12.18 -19.16 -12.35
N GLU A 377 -13.10 -18.31 -12.85
CA GLU A 377 -12.81 -17.29 -13.86
C GLU A 377 -12.21 -16.03 -13.23
N ILE A 378 -12.55 -15.74 -11.97
CA ILE A 378 -12.09 -14.57 -11.20
C ILE A 378 -10.87 -14.94 -10.33
N ILE A 379 -10.93 -16.06 -9.62
CA ILE A 379 -9.83 -16.60 -8.82
C ILE A 379 -9.41 -17.93 -9.41
N ARG A 380 -8.34 -17.95 -10.17
CA ARG A 380 -7.90 -19.16 -10.89
C ARG A 380 -7.20 -20.15 -9.97
N LYS A 381 -7.30 -21.43 -10.29
CA LYS A 381 -6.61 -22.50 -9.56
C LYS A 381 -5.18 -22.64 -10.07
N PHE A 382 -4.22 -22.82 -9.16
CA PHE A 382 -2.80 -22.76 -9.52
C PHE A 382 -2.36 -23.91 -10.45
N ASP A 383 -3.00 -25.07 -10.33
CA ASP A 383 -2.69 -26.30 -11.05
C ASP A 383 -3.50 -26.49 -12.34
N VAL A 384 -4.62 -25.76 -12.49
CA VAL A 384 -5.54 -25.90 -13.63
C VAL A 384 -5.34 -24.79 -14.66
N ASN A 385 -5.52 -23.52 -14.24
CA ASN A 385 -5.72 -22.43 -15.19
C ASN A 385 -5.07 -21.08 -14.80
N PRO A 386 -3.92 -21.01 -14.11
CA PRO A 386 -3.36 -19.72 -13.68
C PRO A 386 -3.13 -18.77 -14.87
N TYR A 387 -3.26 -17.45 -14.67
CA TYR A 387 -3.00 -16.47 -15.74
C TYR A 387 -1.55 -16.53 -16.20
N SER A 388 -0.63 -16.82 -15.28
CA SER A 388 0.80 -17.00 -15.52
C SER A 388 1.38 -17.92 -14.45
N LYS A 389 2.41 -18.69 -14.81
CA LYS A 389 3.19 -19.51 -13.86
C LYS A 389 4.22 -18.71 -13.06
N GLN A 390 4.41 -17.43 -13.40
CA GLN A 390 5.28 -16.50 -12.72
C GLN A 390 4.47 -15.29 -12.24
N GLY A 391 4.86 -14.73 -11.11
CA GLY A 391 4.10 -13.71 -10.38
C GLY A 391 3.97 -12.39 -11.12
N GLY A 392 3.09 -11.52 -10.61
CA GLY A 392 2.79 -10.23 -11.24
C GLY A 392 3.87 -9.15 -11.14
N LEU A 393 4.86 -9.30 -10.25
CA LEU A 393 5.91 -8.33 -9.95
C LEU A 393 7.31 -8.92 -10.14
N SER A 394 8.28 -8.07 -10.52
CA SER A 394 9.69 -8.46 -10.66
C SER A 394 10.60 -7.30 -10.25
N ILE A 395 11.71 -7.62 -9.59
CA ILE A 395 12.77 -6.66 -9.30
C ILE A 395 13.86 -6.79 -10.36
N LEU A 396 14.17 -5.69 -11.06
CA LEU A 396 15.23 -5.63 -12.07
C LEU A 396 16.50 -4.99 -11.50
N TYR A 397 17.65 -5.60 -11.76
CA TYR A 397 18.98 -5.11 -11.37
C TYR A 397 19.85 -4.79 -12.59
N GLY A 398 20.96 -4.08 -12.41
CA GLY A 398 21.94 -3.85 -13.48
C GLY A 398 22.64 -2.52 -13.31
N ASN A 399 23.48 -2.12 -14.27
CA ASN A 399 24.24 -0.88 -14.13
C ASN A 399 23.35 0.38 -14.10
N LEU A 400 22.14 0.35 -14.68
CA LEU A 400 21.20 1.46 -14.60
C LEU A 400 20.42 1.49 -13.26
N ALA A 401 20.23 0.35 -12.62
CA ALA A 401 19.51 0.19 -11.34
C ALA A 401 20.32 -0.71 -10.39
N PRO A 402 21.48 -0.25 -9.88
CA PRO A 402 22.41 -1.09 -9.14
C PRO A 402 21.84 -1.59 -7.81
N LYS A 403 20.92 -0.84 -7.20
CA LYS A 403 20.21 -1.23 -5.96
C LYS A 403 18.80 -1.76 -6.22
N GLY A 404 18.47 -2.01 -7.48
CA GLY A 404 17.19 -2.54 -7.91
C GLY A 404 16.20 -1.49 -8.41
N SER A 405 15.16 -2.00 -9.06
CA SER A 405 14.03 -1.28 -9.63
C SER A 405 12.84 -2.24 -9.75
N VAL A 406 11.62 -1.74 -9.89
CA VAL A 406 10.41 -2.56 -9.84
C VAL A 406 9.63 -2.46 -11.15
N ILE A 407 9.19 -3.61 -11.66
CA ILE A 407 8.25 -3.68 -12.79
C ILE A 407 7.08 -4.62 -12.46
N LYS A 408 5.88 -4.23 -12.89
CA LYS A 408 4.70 -5.10 -12.90
C LYS A 408 4.71 -6.01 -14.13
N ALA A 409 5.48 -7.11 -14.07
CA ALA A 409 5.61 -8.08 -15.16
C ALA A 409 4.25 -8.64 -15.64
N GLY A 410 3.26 -8.77 -14.75
CA GLY A 410 1.90 -9.21 -15.11
C GLY A 410 1.08 -8.21 -15.94
N GLY A 411 1.52 -6.94 -16.00
CA GLY A 411 0.97 -5.87 -16.83
C GLY A 411 1.68 -5.68 -18.17
N VAL A 412 2.77 -6.42 -18.41
CA VAL A 412 3.52 -6.43 -19.67
C VAL A 412 2.92 -7.48 -20.61
N ASP A 413 2.91 -7.19 -21.92
CA ASP A 413 2.47 -8.18 -22.91
C ASP A 413 3.37 -9.44 -22.86
N PRO A 414 2.81 -10.66 -22.80
CA PRO A 414 3.59 -11.89 -22.66
C PRO A 414 4.62 -12.15 -23.78
N SER A 415 4.43 -11.57 -24.96
CA SER A 415 5.37 -11.66 -26.09
C SER A 415 6.67 -10.88 -25.85
N ILE A 416 6.67 -9.93 -24.92
CA ILE A 416 7.81 -9.10 -24.58
C ILE A 416 8.62 -9.83 -23.51
N LYS A 417 9.79 -10.33 -23.91
CA LYS A 417 10.80 -10.93 -23.01
C LYS A 417 12.02 -10.05 -22.84
N TYR A 418 12.36 -9.34 -23.90
CA TYR A 418 13.46 -8.41 -24.00
C TYR A 418 12.96 -7.17 -24.73
N PHE A 419 13.32 -6.00 -24.23
CA PHE A 419 13.11 -4.73 -24.92
C PHE A 419 14.45 -4.02 -25.02
N THR A 420 14.76 -3.46 -26.18
CA THR A 420 15.95 -2.63 -26.35
C THR A 420 15.58 -1.44 -27.21
N GLY A 421 15.91 -0.26 -26.71
CA GLY A 421 15.53 0.99 -27.34
C GLY A 421 16.50 2.13 -27.04
N GLU A 422 16.26 3.25 -27.69
CA GLU A 422 17.04 4.48 -27.54
C GLU A 422 16.41 5.39 -26.48
N ALA A 423 17.24 5.91 -25.58
CA ALA A 423 16.81 6.73 -24.48
C ALA A 423 16.33 8.10 -24.97
N ILE A 424 15.21 8.55 -24.42
CA ILE A 424 14.76 9.94 -24.49
C ILE A 424 14.49 10.45 -23.07
N VAL A 425 15.21 11.49 -22.67
CA VAL A 425 15.40 11.87 -21.28
C VAL A 425 14.62 13.13 -20.94
N PHE A 426 13.88 13.06 -19.84
CA PHE A 426 13.07 14.12 -19.25
C PHE A 426 13.41 14.28 -17.76
N ASN A 427 13.39 15.52 -17.26
CA ASN A 427 13.69 15.83 -15.85
C ASN A 427 12.41 16.08 -15.03
N SER A 428 11.25 15.87 -15.63
CA SER A 428 9.95 15.86 -14.94
C SER A 428 8.90 15.07 -15.69
N GLU A 429 7.84 14.65 -14.99
CA GLU A 429 6.64 14.06 -15.62
C GLU A 429 6.03 15.00 -16.66
N GLN A 430 5.98 16.31 -16.38
CA GLN A 430 5.35 17.28 -17.26
C GLN A 430 6.07 17.41 -18.61
N GLU A 431 7.42 17.44 -18.60
CA GLU A 431 8.21 17.42 -19.84
C GLU A 431 7.93 16.17 -20.68
N ALA A 432 7.79 15.01 -20.03
CA ALA A 432 7.48 13.76 -20.71
C ALA A 432 6.08 13.76 -21.34
N VAL A 433 5.07 14.26 -20.63
CA VAL A 433 3.70 14.41 -21.17
C VAL A 433 3.69 15.36 -22.37
N GLU A 434 4.35 16.52 -22.28
CA GLU A 434 4.42 17.48 -23.38
C GLU A 434 5.10 16.89 -24.63
N ALA A 435 6.14 16.05 -24.45
CA ALA A 435 6.80 15.36 -25.55
C ALA A 435 5.91 14.28 -26.20
N ILE A 436 5.12 13.55 -25.39
CA ILE A 436 4.15 12.57 -25.88
C ILE A 436 3.05 13.27 -26.69
N ASP A 437 2.44 14.32 -26.13
CA ASP A 437 1.34 15.06 -26.74
C ASP A 437 1.75 15.77 -28.04
N SER A 438 3.03 16.17 -28.16
CA SER A 438 3.59 16.78 -29.38
C SER A 438 4.05 15.76 -30.43
N GLY A 439 3.91 14.45 -30.17
CA GLY A 439 4.25 13.40 -31.13
C GLY A 439 5.75 13.14 -31.30
N GLN A 440 6.57 13.52 -30.33
CA GLN A 440 8.03 13.28 -30.36
C GLN A 440 8.42 11.84 -30.00
N ILE A 441 7.46 11.04 -29.53
CA ILE A 441 7.68 9.67 -29.07
C ILE A 441 7.33 8.66 -30.16
N HIS A 442 8.23 7.71 -30.40
CA HIS A 442 8.12 6.70 -31.43
C HIS A 442 8.45 5.29 -30.91
N ALA A 443 8.03 4.29 -31.66
CA ALA A 443 8.39 2.89 -31.41
C ALA A 443 9.91 2.71 -31.30
N GLY A 444 10.35 1.94 -30.30
CA GLY A 444 11.76 1.74 -29.98
C GLY A 444 12.35 2.77 -29.02
N HIS A 445 11.58 3.73 -28.51
CA HIS A 445 12.06 4.65 -27.48
C HIS A 445 11.98 4.04 -26.07
N VAL A 446 12.93 4.45 -25.22
CA VAL A 446 12.93 4.27 -23.77
C VAL A 446 12.85 5.64 -23.11
N LEU A 447 11.68 6.01 -22.59
CA LEU A 447 11.50 7.29 -21.91
C LEU A 447 12.13 7.20 -20.52
N ILE A 448 13.12 8.04 -20.25
CA ILE A 448 13.75 8.20 -18.93
C ILE A 448 13.15 9.43 -18.27
N ILE A 449 12.40 9.24 -17.18
CA ILE A 449 11.82 10.32 -16.40
C ILE A 449 12.54 10.36 -15.05
N ARG A 450 13.46 11.31 -14.87
CA ARG A 450 14.34 11.37 -13.70
C ARG A 450 14.05 12.59 -12.81
N TYR A 451 14.61 12.57 -11.59
CA TYR A 451 14.33 13.54 -10.54
C TYR A 451 12.87 13.50 -10.07
N GLU A 452 12.26 12.33 -10.13
CA GLU A 452 10.94 12.04 -9.55
C GLU A 452 11.03 11.02 -8.40
N GLY A 453 12.24 10.73 -7.91
CA GLY A 453 12.48 9.87 -6.73
C GLY A 453 12.07 10.50 -5.39
N PRO A 454 12.31 9.79 -4.26
CA PRO A 454 11.98 10.29 -2.91
C PRO A 454 12.49 11.71 -2.62
N LYS A 455 13.77 11.98 -2.91
CA LYS A 455 14.40 13.29 -2.71
C LYS A 455 14.21 14.20 -3.92
N GLY A 456 14.31 13.67 -5.14
CA GLY A 456 14.27 14.42 -6.39
C GLY A 456 12.92 15.01 -6.70
N GLY A 457 11.87 14.21 -6.49
CA GLY A 457 10.47 14.54 -6.74
C GLY A 457 10.11 15.91 -6.20
N PRO A 458 10.16 16.17 -4.88
CA PRO A 458 10.27 15.20 -3.78
C PRO A 458 8.98 14.44 -3.53
N GLY A 459 9.07 13.42 -2.68
CA GLY A 459 7.94 12.61 -2.27
C GLY A 459 7.59 11.51 -3.27
N MET A 460 8.50 11.22 -4.19
CA MET A 460 8.36 10.12 -5.15
C MET A 460 6.97 10.09 -5.81
N PRO A 461 6.53 11.17 -6.49
CA PRO A 461 5.15 11.27 -6.98
C PRO A 461 4.77 10.10 -7.89
N GLU A 462 3.50 9.73 -7.86
CA GLU A 462 2.97 8.65 -8.70
C GLU A 462 2.67 9.19 -10.11
N ILE A 463 3.34 8.60 -11.10
CA ILE A 463 3.29 8.96 -12.52
C ILE A 463 2.23 8.10 -13.19
N LEU A 464 1.20 8.75 -13.77
CA LEU A 464 0.14 8.08 -14.53
C LEU A 464 0.04 8.64 -15.95
N GLY A 465 0.11 9.97 -16.10
CA GLY A 465 -0.15 10.67 -17.37
C GLY A 465 0.61 10.08 -18.56
N PRO A 466 1.95 9.96 -18.49
CA PRO A 466 2.74 9.36 -19.55
C PRO A 466 2.32 7.93 -19.91
N THR A 467 2.04 7.08 -18.92
CA THR A 467 1.68 5.68 -19.17
C THR A 467 0.33 5.55 -19.88
N SER A 468 -0.66 6.34 -19.47
CA SER A 468 -1.98 6.37 -20.13
C SER A 468 -1.90 6.94 -21.55
N ALA A 469 -1.08 7.98 -21.75
CA ALA A 469 -0.90 8.59 -23.07
C ALA A 469 -0.23 7.62 -24.07
N ILE A 470 0.85 6.94 -23.67
CA ILE A 470 1.52 5.92 -24.48
C ILE A 470 0.57 4.75 -24.82
N ALA A 471 -0.23 4.31 -23.85
CA ALA A 471 -1.24 3.28 -24.09
C ALA A 471 -2.32 3.74 -25.09
N GLY A 472 -2.81 4.98 -24.95
CA GLY A 472 -3.79 5.59 -25.86
C GLY A 472 -3.28 5.75 -27.29
N MET A 473 -1.98 5.94 -27.48
CA MET A 473 -1.33 5.95 -28.80
C MET A 473 -1.13 4.56 -29.41
N GLY A 474 -1.43 3.48 -28.67
CA GLY A 474 -1.19 2.10 -29.11
C GLY A 474 0.28 1.66 -29.02
N LEU A 475 1.15 2.46 -28.40
CA LEU A 475 2.60 2.21 -28.33
C LEU A 475 3.04 1.39 -27.11
N GLY A 476 2.11 0.89 -26.29
CA GLY A 476 2.42 0.22 -25.01
C GLY A 476 3.27 -1.05 -25.09
N LYS A 477 3.45 -1.64 -26.29
CA LYS A 477 4.37 -2.77 -26.54
C LYS A 477 5.71 -2.35 -27.13
N GLU A 478 5.77 -1.14 -27.67
CA GLU A 478 6.85 -0.65 -28.52
C GLU A 478 7.65 0.46 -27.84
N VAL A 479 7.20 0.94 -26.68
CA VAL A 479 7.84 1.98 -25.89
C VAL A 479 7.96 1.53 -24.44
N ALA A 480 9.11 1.79 -23.83
CA ALA A 480 9.33 1.58 -22.41
C ALA A 480 9.41 2.92 -21.65
N LEU A 481 8.99 2.92 -20.38
CA LEU A 481 9.15 4.04 -19.47
C LEU A 481 9.97 3.58 -18.26
N VAL A 482 10.97 4.39 -17.88
CA VAL A 482 11.86 4.12 -16.75
C VAL A 482 11.95 5.38 -15.89
N THR A 483 11.79 5.24 -14.57
CA THR A 483 11.82 6.38 -13.65
C THR A 483 12.40 6.02 -12.29
N ASP A 484 13.02 7.00 -11.64
CA ASP A 484 13.35 6.94 -10.20
C ASP A 484 12.13 7.21 -9.30
N GLY A 485 11.01 7.66 -9.87
CA GLY A 485 9.70 7.79 -9.22
C GLY A 485 8.89 6.49 -9.18
N ARG A 486 7.56 6.63 -9.08
CA ARG A 486 6.62 5.49 -9.01
C ARG A 486 5.66 5.53 -10.19
N PHE A 487 5.32 4.39 -10.74
CA PHE A 487 4.19 4.28 -11.65
C PHE A 487 2.95 3.86 -10.88
N SER A 488 1.79 4.27 -11.39
CA SER A 488 0.54 3.88 -10.77
C SER A 488 0.26 2.39 -10.90
N GLY A 489 -0.48 1.83 -9.94
CA GLY A 489 -1.04 0.48 -10.06
C GLY A 489 -1.90 0.30 -11.32
N ALA A 490 -2.40 1.41 -11.89
CA ALA A 490 -3.10 1.57 -13.18
C ALA A 490 -2.24 1.29 -14.42
N SER A 491 -0.91 1.42 -14.32
CA SER A 491 -0.03 1.41 -15.48
C SER A 491 0.04 0.03 -16.16
N ARG A 492 0.05 0.05 -17.50
CA ARG A 492 0.23 -1.12 -18.38
C ARG A 492 1.50 -0.92 -19.22
N GLY A 493 2.01 -1.99 -19.82
CA GLY A 493 3.20 -1.92 -20.67
C GLY A 493 4.52 -1.99 -19.89
N ILE A 494 5.62 -1.64 -20.55
CA ILE A 494 6.98 -1.76 -19.99
C ILE A 494 7.29 -0.52 -19.13
N SER A 495 6.79 -0.52 -17.89
CA SER A 495 6.92 0.61 -16.96
C SER A 495 7.75 0.21 -15.74
N VAL A 496 9.01 0.66 -15.69
CA VAL A 496 9.99 0.35 -14.64
C VAL A 496 10.13 1.55 -13.69
N GLY A 497 9.67 1.40 -12.46
CA GLY A 497 9.78 2.43 -11.42
C GLY A 497 10.87 2.12 -10.39
N HIS A 498 11.00 3.00 -9.40
CA HIS A 498 11.83 2.82 -8.21
C HIS A 498 13.32 2.60 -8.51
N VAL A 499 13.81 3.12 -9.64
CA VAL A 499 15.23 3.01 -9.99
C VAL A 499 16.08 3.57 -8.86
N SER A 500 16.90 2.69 -8.27
CA SER A 500 17.69 2.98 -7.08
C SER A 500 19.19 2.78 -7.36
N SER A 501 20.07 3.71 -7.02
CA SER A 501 19.81 5.04 -6.44
C SER A 501 19.09 6.00 -7.41
N GLU A 502 18.32 6.94 -6.87
CA GLU A 502 17.62 7.97 -7.66
C GLU A 502 18.57 9.02 -8.25
N ALA A 503 18.09 9.83 -9.20
CA ALA A 503 18.91 10.85 -9.84
C ALA A 503 19.37 11.97 -8.89
N ALA A 504 18.59 12.28 -7.85
CA ALA A 504 18.93 13.30 -6.86
C ALA A 504 20.02 12.89 -5.87
N ASP A 505 20.42 11.62 -5.89
CA ASP A 505 21.55 11.03 -5.16
C ASP A 505 22.62 10.53 -6.14
N ASP A 506 22.73 11.19 -7.30
CA ASP A 506 23.74 10.95 -8.33
C ASP A 506 23.76 9.50 -8.86
N GLY A 507 22.59 8.81 -8.80
CA GLY A 507 22.44 7.46 -9.31
C GLY A 507 22.63 7.38 -10.83
N PRO A 508 22.91 6.18 -11.40
CA PRO A 508 23.20 6.02 -12.83
C PRO A 508 22.15 6.61 -13.78
N ILE A 509 20.88 6.64 -13.37
CA ILE A 509 19.79 7.26 -14.14
C ILE A 509 20.00 8.78 -14.37
N ALA A 510 20.76 9.47 -13.50
CA ALA A 510 21.16 10.87 -13.71
C ALA A 510 22.16 11.06 -14.85
N LEU A 511 22.84 10.00 -15.27
CA LEU A 511 23.91 10.03 -16.28
C LEU A 511 23.43 9.65 -17.69
N VAL A 512 22.18 9.22 -17.83
CA VAL A 512 21.60 8.86 -19.12
C VAL A 512 21.43 10.11 -19.98
N GLU A 513 21.80 9.99 -21.26
CA GLU A 513 21.66 11.01 -22.29
C GLU A 513 20.76 10.52 -23.44
N ASN A 514 20.24 11.46 -24.24
CA ASN A 514 19.40 11.11 -25.39
C ASN A 514 20.18 10.29 -26.42
N GLY A 515 19.57 9.20 -26.90
CA GLY A 515 20.17 8.28 -27.86
C GLY A 515 20.96 7.13 -27.23
N ASP A 516 21.19 7.15 -25.92
CA ASP A 516 21.81 6.01 -25.22
C ASP A 516 20.94 4.75 -25.40
N LYS A 517 21.58 3.62 -25.66
CA LYS A 517 20.86 2.36 -25.82
C LYS A 517 20.62 1.71 -24.46
N ILE A 518 19.39 1.28 -24.19
CA ILE A 518 19.01 0.60 -22.95
C ILE A 518 18.33 -0.72 -23.26
N THR A 519 18.73 -1.79 -22.56
CA THR A 519 18.08 -3.11 -22.62
C THR A 519 17.38 -3.41 -21.30
N ILE A 520 16.10 -3.77 -21.40
CA ILE A 520 15.29 -4.31 -20.30
C ILE A 520 15.05 -5.79 -20.59
N ASP A 521 15.57 -6.65 -19.73
CA ASP A 521 15.49 -8.10 -19.83
C ASP A 521 14.62 -8.64 -18.69
N LEU A 522 13.41 -9.07 -19.04
CA LEU A 522 12.44 -9.58 -18.07
C LEU A 522 12.69 -11.05 -17.71
N VAL A 523 13.51 -11.75 -18.50
CA VAL A 523 13.85 -13.16 -18.26
C VAL A 523 14.92 -13.25 -17.20
N ASN A 524 16.01 -12.51 -17.38
CA ASN A 524 17.13 -12.46 -16.44
C ASN A 524 16.94 -11.41 -15.34
N ARG A 525 15.86 -10.62 -15.43
CA ARG A 525 15.51 -9.54 -14.49
C ARG A 525 16.61 -8.48 -14.40
N THR A 526 17.06 -8.02 -15.56
CA THR A 526 18.11 -7.01 -15.65
C THR A 526 17.73 -5.78 -16.46
N MET A 527 18.33 -4.65 -16.13
CA MET A 527 18.25 -3.40 -16.90
C MET A 527 19.65 -2.82 -17.11
N HIS A 528 20.06 -2.71 -18.38
CA HIS A 528 21.41 -2.36 -18.76
C HIS A 528 21.46 -1.12 -19.66
N LEU A 529 22.29 -0.16 -19.29
CA LEU A 529 22.66 1.02 -20.07
C LEU A 529 23.94 0.69 -20.86
N HIS A 530 23.89 0.74 -22.19
CA HIS A 530 25.00 0.40 -23.08
C HIS A 530 25.91 1.61 -23.32
N VAL A 531 26.54 2.08 -22.24
CA VAL A 531 27.54 3.16 -22.25
C VAL A 531 28.75 2.66 -21.47
N ASP A 532 29.95 2.93 -21.99
CA ASP A 532 31.20 2.47 -21.36
C ASP A 532 31.42 3.15 -19.99
N ASP A 533 31.97 2.40 -19.03
CA ASP A 533 32.21 2.89 -17.66
C ASP A 533 33.08 4.16 -17.63
N THR A 534 34.01 4.31 -18.57
CA THR A 534 34.86 5.51 -18.69
C THR A 534 34.04 6.74 -19.08
N GLU A 535 33.06 6.58 -19.97
CA GLU A 535 32.18 7.67 -20.39
C GLU A 535 31.20 8.02 -19.27
N LEU A 536 30.64 7.02 -18.57
CA LEU A 536 29.79 7.26 -17.39
C LEU A 536 30.54 8.00 -16.28
N ALA A 537 31.81 7.67 -16.04
CA ALA A 537 32.65 8.39 -15.09
C ALA A 537 32.85 9.86 -15.53
N GLU A 538 33.13 10.10 -16.81
CA GLU A 538 33.25 11.46 -17.37
C GLU A 538 31.94 12.25 -17.22
N ARG A 539 30.78 11.65 -17.53
CA ARG A 539 29.47 12.27 -17.34
C ARG A 539 29.20 12.60 -15.87
N HIS A 540 29.61 11.72 -14.96
CA HIS A 540 29.44 11.93 -13.52
C HIS A 540 30.28 13.10 -13.01
N GLU A 541 31.52 13.29 -13.48
CA GLU A 541 32.35 14.45 -13.13
C GLU A 541 31.72 15.79 -13.57
N HIS A 542 30.95 15.77 -14.66
CA HIS A 542 30.25 16.93 -15.20
C HIS A 542 28.79 17.05 -14.72
N LEU A 543 28.32 16.12 -13.87
CA LEU A 543 26.95 16.14 -13.36
C LEU A 543 26.74 17.36 -12.47
N LYS A 544 25.70 18.14 -12.80
CA LYS A 544 25.36 19.32 -12.00
C LYS A 544 24.82 18.88 -10.64
N PRO A 545 25.26 19.48 -9.52
CA PRO A 545 24.73 19.16 -8.21
C PRO A 545 23.21 19.33 -8.16
N PHE A 546 22.53 18.34 -7.58
CA PHE A 546 21.08 18.40 -7.40
C PHE A 546 20.65 19.61 -6.57
N VAL A 547 19.61 20.31 -7.04
CA VAL A 547 18.99 21.43 -6.33
C VAL A 547 17.58 21.04 -5.90
N PRO A 548 17.28 20.99 -4.59
CA PRO A 548 15.95 20.64 -4.10
C PRO A 548 14.86 21.56 -4.65
N LYS A 549 13.81 20.96 -5.22
CA LYS A 549 12.62 21.68 -5.75
C LYS A 549 11.82 22.37 -4.65
N MET A 550 11.84 21.86 -3.40
CA MET A 550 11.16 22.46 -2.25
C MET A 550 12.17 22.74 -1.11
N ARG A 551 12.22 23.99 -0.62
CA ARG A 551 13.18 24.41 0.42
C ARG A 551 12.53 24.89 1.71
N ASN A 552 11.20 24.85 1.79
CA ASN A 552 10.43 25.36 2.92
C ASN A 552 9.46 24.28 3.44
N GLY A 553 8.95 24.49 4.65
CA GLY A 553 7.94 23.62 5.26
C GLY A 553 8.51 22.24 5.63
N TRP A 554 7.62 21.28 5.83
CA TRP A 554 8.00 19.94 6.26
C TRP A 554 8.59 19.09 5.12
N MET A 555 8.24 19.38 3.86
CA MET A 555 8.82 18.69 2.70
C MET A 555 10.34 18.88 2.60
N ALA A 556 10.87 20.04 3.02
CA ALA A 556 12.32 20.24 3.10
C ALA A 556 12.99 19.28 4.10
N ARG A 557 12.31 18.97 5.22
CA ARG A 557 12.78 17.99 6.21
C ARG A 557 12.69 16.57 5.66
N TYR A 558 11.59 16.24 4.99
CA TYR A 558 11.44 14.95 4.30
C TYR A 558 12.59 14.74 3.29
N GLN A 559 12.86 15.70 2.40
CA GLN A 559 13.95 15.60 1.42
C GLN A 559 15.33 15.40 2.04
N ALA A 560 15.59 15.98 3.21
CA ALA A 560 16.88 15.84 3.89
C ALA A 560 17.05 14.47 4.56
N LEU A 561 15.94 13.83 4.94
CA LEU A 561 15.91 12.66 5.79
C LEU A 561 15.48 11.38 5.08
N VAL A 562 14.78 11.47 3.95
CA VAL A 562 14.26 10.30 3.26
C VAL A 562 15.39 9.42 2.69
N THR A 563 15.21 8.11 2.79
CA THR A 563 16.11 7.10 2.22
C THR A 563 15.65 6.68 0.82
N SER A 564 16.44 5.84 0.16
CA SER A 564 16.16 5.36 -1.20
C SER A 564 14.92 4.48 -1.27
N ALA A 565 14.33 4.33 -2.46
CA ALA A 565 13.16 3.46 -2.66
C ALA A 565 13.45 1.99 -2.34
N ASN A 566 14.68 1.52 -2.61
CA ASN A 566 15.10 0.16 -2.26
C ASN A 566 15.19 -0.12 -0.75
N THR A 567 15.14 0.91 0.10
CA THR A 567 15.06 0.81 1.57
C THR A 567 13.68 1.19 2.09
N GLY A 568 12.66 1.19 1.24
CA GLY A 568 11.28 1.52 1.62
C GLY A 568 10.97 3.02 1.65
N GLY A 569 11.91 3.89 1.26
CA GLY A 569 11.74 5.35 1.26
C GLY A 569 11.35 5.92 2.62
N VAL A 570 11.83 5.30 3.71
CA VAL A 570 11.59 5.72 5.09
C VAL A 570 12.43 6.95 5.44
N LEU A 571 12.14 7.62 6.56
CA LEU A 571 13.08 8.61 7.10
C LEU A 571 14.24 7.90 7.79
N LYS A 572 15.45 8.49 7.69
CA LYS A 572 16.66 8.03 8.37
C LYS A 572 16.41 7.78 9.85
N GLY A 573 16.83 6.60 10.31
CA GLY A 573 16.73 6.20 11.71
C GLY A 573 17.71 6.92 12.63
N ALA A 574 17.58 6.68 13.94
CA ALA A 574 18.46 7.28 14.94
C ALA A 574 19.95 6.93 14.70
N ASP A 575 20.26 5.70 14.32
CA ASP A 575 21.64 5.25 14.10
C ASP A 575 22.29 5.92 12.87
N GLU A 576 21.49 6.28 11.86
CA GLU A 576 21.96 7.01 10.68
C GLU A 576 22.15 8.51 10.96
N LEU A 577 21.32 9.07 11.84
CA LEU A 577 21.37 10.48 12.21
C LEU A 577 22.42 10.76 13.29
N PHE A 578 22.63 9.80 14.19
CA PHE A 578 23.52 9.87 15.35
C PHE A 578 24.45 8.66 15.37
N PRO A 579 25.36 8.52 14.38
CA PRO A 579 26.32 7.43 14.36
C PRO A 579 27.18 7.44 15.63
N SER A 580 27.28 6.28 16.28
CA SER A 580 27.98 6.05 17.54
C SER A 580 29.48 6.24 17.47
#